data_AF-A0A1Q7IJ34-F1
#
_entry.id   AF-A0A1Q7IJ34-F1
#
_cell.length_a   1.000
_cell.length_b   1.000
_cell.length_c   1.000
_cell.angle_alpha   90.00
_cell.angle_beta   90.00
_cell.angle_gamma   90.00
#
_symmetry.space_group_name_H-M   'P 1'
#
loop_
_entity.id
_entity.type
_entity.pdbx_description
1 polymer ?
#
loop_
_entity_poly.entity_id
_entity_poly.type
_entity_poly.pdbx_seq_one_letter_code
_entity_poly.pdbx_strand_id
1 'polypeptide(L)'
;MEGQGVGLTTLRRQAGGALIMFQVTGVTGFEMRNLTLDGTFDTDPNVYQDMGLGLTDAVDFRIHNVAFQNLSRGIEIHGDPIVTRGVIYLNTFTDMYYLDPVRGALGYGVVVYGSGTWPPLRLGTAQSVFIEDNTFTRNRHAVASNNGSRYVFRFNTIIDNRENAAAIDAHGRGVWPRGSRQYEIYGNTVDNAVPRYAGVAPRGGDGVIFSNRFSFNVTNDLLLTNEGGCVGLYPLPDQIRSLYIWNNTVPNGASARIVLQAGCETFIQVNRDFFLTPPPAYTPFIHPHPLRG
;
A
#
# COMPACT_ATOMS: atom_id res chain seq x y z
N MET A 1 -11.10 10.90 17.32
CA MET A 1 -10.41 12.19 17.13
C MET A 1 -11.06 12.91 15.96
N GLU A 2 -11.46 14.16 16.14
CA GLU A 2 -12.17 14.93 15.14
C GLU A 2 -11.65 16.38 15.14
N GLY A 3 -11.36 16.90 13.95
CA GLY A 3 -11.14 18.33 13.74
C GLY A 3 -12.37 19.03 13.15
N GLN A 4 -12.26 20.33 12.94
CA GLN A 4 -13.30 21.18 12.36
C GLN A 4 -13.36 21.09 10.81
N GLY A 5 -12.46 20.34 10.18
CA GLY A 5 -12.35 20.19 8.73
C GLY A 5 -10.90 20.20 8.25
N VAL A 6 -10.68 19.61 7.07
CA VAL A 6 -9.40 19.70 6.34
C VAL A 6 -9.06 21.17 6.08
N GLY A 7 -7.85 21.59 6.47
CA GLY A 7 -7.41 23.00 6.38
C GLY A 7 -7.96 23.92 7.46
N LEU A 8 -9.02 23.53 8.18
CA LEU A 8 -9.57 24.28 9.32
C LEU A 8 -8.95 23.85 10.65
N THR A 9 -8.62 22.56 10.78
CA THR A 9 -7.81 22.05 11.88
C THR A 9 -6.54 21.43 11.31
N THR A 10 -5.42 22.13 11.48
CA THR A 10 -4.11 21.66 11.04
C THR A 10 -3.22 21.42 12.25
N LEU A 11 -2.76 20.19 12.40
CA LEU A 11 -1.81 19.79 13.42
C LEU A 11 -0.45 19.63 12.75
N ARG A 12 0.57 20.21 13.39
CA ARG A 12 1.96 20.13 12.94
C ARG A 12 2.82 19.57 14.05
N ARG A 13 3.83 18.79 13.68
CA ARG A 13 4.87 18.38 14.63
C ARG A 13 5.67 19.60 15.06
N GLN A 14 6.04 19.69 16.34
CA GLN A 14 6.99 20.70 16.80
C GLN A 14 8.43 20.31 16.41
N ALA A 15 9.26 21.27 16.01
CA ALA A 15 10.69 21.03 15.78
C ALA A 15 11.35 20.36 17.01
N GLY A 16 12.08 19.27 16.79
CA GLY A 16 12.68 18.46 17.86
C GLY A 16 11.71 17.53 18.61
N GLY A 17 10.43 17.52 18.22
CA GLY A 17 9.43 16.59 18.74
C GLY A 17 9.55 15.17 18.19
N ALA A 18 8.76 14.25 18.75
CA ALA A 18 8.69 12.85 18.31
C ALA A 18 8.36 12.75 16.82
N LEU A 19 9.01 11.80 16.12
CA LEU A 19 8.81 11.56 14.69
C LEU A 19 7.39 11.08 14.35
N ILE A 20 6.62 10.61 15.34
CA ILE A 20 5.24 10.19 15.18
C ILE A 20 4.31 11.20 15.86
N MET A 21 3.32 11.72 15.13
CA MET A 21 2.38 12.69 15.68
C MET A 21 1.33 12.03 16.58
N PHE A 22 0.78 10.89 16.15
CA PHE A 22 -0.19 10.11 16.93
C PHE A 22 0.16 8.62 16.92
N GLN A 23 0.21 8.02 18.11
CA GLN A 23 0.31 6.57 18.27
C GLN A 23 -0.95 6.06 18.97
N VAL A 24 -1.56 5.04 18.38
CA VAL A 24 -2.77 4.40 18.91
C VAL A 24 -2.50 2.90 19.00
N THR A 25 -2.71 2.31 20.17
CA THR A 25 -2.35 0.91 20.43
C THR A 25 -3.47 0.16 21.15
N GLY A 26 -3.85 -1.02 20.65
CA GLY A 26 -4.72 -1.97 21.36
C GLY A 26 -6.17 -1.51 21.53
N VAL A 27 -6.72 -0.80 20.54
CA VAL A 27 -8.06 -0.21 20.62
C VAL A 27 -9.01 -0.81 19.59
N THR A 28 -10.31 -0.81 19.94
CA THR A 28 -11.40 -1.13 19.00
C THR A 28 -12.18 0.13 18.66
N GLY A 29 -12.53 0.33 17.38
CA GLY A 29 -13.42 1.41 16.96
C GLY A 29 -12.78 2.80 16.90
N PHE A 30 -11.44 2.90 16.91
CA PHE A 30 -10.77 4.20 16.82
C PHE A 30 -11.13 4.92 15.53
N GLU A 31 -11.50 6.19 15.66
CA GLU A 31 -11.88 7.03 14.53
C GLU A 31 -11.02 8.29 14.49
N MET A 32 -10.51 8.66 13.31
CA MET A 32 -9.88 9.95 13.06
C MET A 32 -10.50 10.59 11.82
N ARG A 33 -10.97 11.85 11.95
CA ARG A 33 -11.57 12.57 10.82
C ARG A 33 -11.46 14.08 10.85
N ASN A 34 -11.70 14.69 9.69
CA ASN A 34 -11.92 16.13 9.51
C ASN A 34 -10.73 17.00 9.95
N LEU A 35 -9.50 16.66 9.59
CA LEU A 35 -8.31 17.41 9.99
C LEU A 35 -7.16 17.24 9.00
N THR A 36 -6.13 18.07 9.16
CA THR A 36 -4.86 17.99 8.43
C THR A 36 -3.73 17.62 9.39
N LEU A 37 -2.95 16.60 9.04
CA LEU A 37 -1.64 16.28 9.64
C LEU A 37 -0.55 16.71 8.66
N ASP A 38 0.26 17.68 9.08
CA ASP A 38 1.19 18.38 8.20
C ASP A 38 2.62 18.39 8.77
N GLY A 39 3.56 17.83 8.01
CA GLY A 39 4.98 17.81 8.32
C GLY A 39 5.78 19.02 7.80
N THR A 40 5.15 20.12 7.37
CA THR A 40 5.76 21.31 6.67
C THR A 40 7.04 21.94 7.25
N PHE A 41 7.51 21.58 8.45
CA PHE A 41 8.91 21.87 8.81
C PHE A 41 9.91 21.13 7.92
N ASP A 42 9.43 20.13 7.19
CA ASP A 42 10.15 19.30 6.26
C ASP A 42 9.78 19.69 4.83
N THR A 43 10.71 20.35 4.14
CA THR A 43 10.59 20.61 2.70
C THR A 43 10.82 19.34 1.91
N ASP A 44 10.27 19.23 0.71
CA ASP A 44 10.61 18.17 -0.23
C ASP A 44 12.02 18.36 -0.83
N PRO A 45 12.94 17.38 -0.73
CA PRO A 45 12.75 16.08 -0.10
C PRO A 45 12.85 16.13 1.43
N ASN A 46 11.89 15.47 2.11
CA ASN A 46 11.88 15.41 3.58
C ASN A 46 13.17 14.71 4.07
N VAL A 47 13.84 15.29 5.06
CA VAL A 47 15.07 14.74 5.67
C VAL A 47 14.85 14.13 7.06
N TYR A 48 13.60 14.08 7.52
CA TYR A 48 13.15 13.42 8.74
C TYR A 48 12.13 12.33 8.40
N GLN A 49 12.14 11.26 9.21
CA GLN A 49 11.22 10.15 9.03
C GLN A 49 9.88 10.39 9.73
N ASP A 50 9.32 11.58 9.51
CA ASP A 50 8.09 12.03 10.15
C ASP A 50 6.89 11.16 9.72
N MET A 51 6.02 10.88 10.68
CA MET A 51 4.88 9.99 10.56
C MET A 51 3.63 10.65 11.15
N GLY A 52 2.53 10.60 10.39
CA GLY A 52 1.24 11.13 10.84
C GLY A 52 0.60 10.27 11.93
N LEU A 53 0.24 9.03 11.58
CA LEU A 53 -0.50 8.13 12.46
C LEU A 53 0.12 6.73 12.50
N GLY A 54 0.46 6.25 13.69
CA GLY A 54 0.76 4.85 13.97
C GLY A 54 -0.45 4.15 14.58
N LEU A 55 -0.83 3.01 14.03
CA LEU A 55 -1.84 2.10 14.56
C LEU A 55 -1.20 0.76 14.88
N THR A 56 -1.29 0.32 16.13
CA THR A 56 -0.80 -0.99 16.55
C THR A 56 -1.92 -1.80 17.18
N ASP A 57 -2.15 -3.01 16.70
CA ASP A 57 -3.18 -3.93 17.23
C ASP A 57 -4.56 -3.27 17.33
N ALA A 58 -4.89 -2.44 16.33
CA ALA A 58 -6.15 -1.72 16.25
C ALA A 58 -7.19 -2.50 15.44
N VAL A 59 -8.42 -2.49 15.92
CA VAL A 59 -9.53 -3.25 15.34
C VAL A 59 -10.70 -2.33 15.04
N ASP A 60 -11.36 -2.54 13.90
CA ASP A 60 -12.52 -1.77 13.44
C ASP A 60 -12.28 -0.24 13.41
N PHE A 61 -11.04 0.16 13.13
CA PHE A 61 -10.70 1.58 13.03
C PHE A 61 -11.25 2.20 11.74
N ARG A 62 -11.49 3.51 11.78
CA ARG A 62 -12.05 4.32 10.69
C ARG A 62 -11.25 5.61 10.55
N ILE A 63 -10.48 5.76 9.49
CA ILE A 63 -9.69 6.96 9.23
C ILE A 63 -10.22 7.61 7.96
N HIS A 64 -10.82 8.78 8.08
CA HIS A 64 -11.47 9.39 6.91
C HIS A 64 -11.55 10.89 6.90
N ASN A 65 -11.59 11.47 5.71
CA ASN A 65 -11.59 12.91 5.53
C ASN A 65 -10.42 13.60 6.28
N VAL A 66 -9.25 12.96 6.23
CA VAL A 66 -7.98 13.48 6.77
C VAL A 66 -7.05 13.81 5.60
N ALA A 67 -6.36 14.95 5.70
CA ALA A 67 -5.26 15.28 4.80
C ALA A 67 -3.93 15.01 5.50
N PHE A 68 -3.12 14.11 4.95
CA PHE A 68 -1.73 13.87 5.33
C PHE A 68 -0.84 14.56 4.31
N GLN A 69 0.11 15.39 4.75
CA GLN A 69 1.01 16.07 3.82
C GLN A 69 2.42 16.30 4.37
N ASN A 70 3.42 16.24 3.48
CA ASN A 70 4.83 16.52 3.78
C ASN A 70 5.43 15.62 4.86
N LEU A 71 5.08 14.33 4.86
CA LEU A 71 5.54 13.35 5.83
C LEU A 71 6.40 12.29 5.12
N SER A 72 7.22 11.55 5.86
CA SER A 72 7.79 10.32 5.31
C SER A 72 6.74 9.20 5.22
N ARG A 73 5.77 9.21 6.15
CA ARG A 73 4.72 8.20 6.28
C ARG A 73 3.40 8.84 6.72
N GLY A 74 2.33 8.61 5.96
CA GLY A 74 0.99 9.05 6.36
C GLY A 74 0.45 8.22 7.52
N ILE A 75 0.22 6.94 7.25
CA ILE A 75 -0.26 5.96 8.23
C ILE A 75 0.66 4.73 8.22
N GLU A 76 1.12 4.31 9.39
CA GLU A 76 1.83 3.05 9.59
C GLU A 76 1.04 2.14 10.52
N ILE A 77 0.86 0.89 10.09
CA ILE A 77 0.05 -0.09 10.81
C ILE A 77 0.91 -1.29 11.18
N HIS A 78 0.76 -1.74 12.42
CA HIS A 78 1.33 -2.99 12.94
C HIS A 78 0.26 -3.84 13.60
N GLY A 79 0.41 -5.15 13.55
CA GLY A 79 -0.32 -6.07 14.41
C GLY A 79 -0.60 -7.42 13.79
N ASP A 80 -1.34 -8.26 14.50
CA ASP A 80 -1.71 -9.58 13.99
C ASP A 80 -2.59 -9.48 12.73
N PRO A 81 -2.16 -10.02 11.58
CA PRO A 81 -2.90 -9.93 10.31
C PRO A 81 -4.28 -10.60 10.32
N ILE A 82 -4.61 -11.43 11.33
CA ILE A 82 -5.93 -12.05 11.49
C ILE A 82 -6.87 -11.14 12.30
N VAL A 83 -6.32 -10.24 13.11
CA VAL A 83 -7.06 -9.42 14.08
C VAL A 83 -7.14 -7.97 13.63
N THR A 84 -6.00 -7.36 13.30
CA THR A 84 -5.87 -5.96 12.90
C THR A 84 -6.63 -5.71 11.61
N ARG A 85 -7.65 -4.87 11.67
CA ARG A 85 -8.55 -4.55 10.57
C ARG A 85 -9.20 -3.20 10.77
N GLY A 86 -9.64 -2.59 9.68
CA GLY A 86 -10.30 -1.29 9.67
C GLY A 86 -10.36 -0.74 8.27
N VAL A 87 -10.86 0.48 8.12
CA VAL A 87 -11.00 1.16 6.83
C VAL A 87 -10.38 2.56 6.86
N ILE A 88 -9.61 2.86 5.82
CA ILE A 88 -8.99 4.15 5.53
C ILE A 88 -9.63 4.65 4.25
N TYR A 89 -10.42 5.73 4.31
CA TYR A 89 -11.21 6.19 3.17
C TYR A 89 -11.39 7.69 3.05
N LEU A 90 -11.57 8.21 1.83
CA LEU A 90 -11.78 9.64 1.58
C LEU A 90 -10.67 10.53 2.19
N ASN A 91 -9.44 10.03 2.26
CA ASN A 91 -8.28 10.80 2.70
C ASN A 91 -7.45 11.28 1.51
N THR A 92 -6.63 12.30 1.74
CA THR A 92 -5.61 12.75 0.80
C THR A 92 -4.22 12.55 1.38
N PHE A 93 -3.30 12.00 0.60
CA PHE A 93 -1.90 11.81 0.98
C PHE A 93 -1.02 12.52 -0.04
N THR A 94 -0.36 13.60 0.37
CA THR A 94 0.40 14.46 -0.54
C THR A 94 1.86 14.55 -0.12
N ASP A 95 2.78 14.30 -1.05
CA ASP A 95 4.23 14.39 -0.81
C ASP A 95 4.71 13.51 0.35
N MET A 96 4.28 12.24 0.32
CA MET A 96 4.81 11.19 1.19
C MET A 96 6.17 10.74 0.68
N TYR A 97 7.22 11.43 1.10
CA TYR A 97 8.56 11.22 0.60
C TYR A 97 9.61 11.69 1.60
N TYR A 98 10.66 10.88 1.77
CA TYR A 98 11.85 11.16 2.56
C TYR A 98 13.08 10.72 1.77
N LEU A 99 14.15 11.50 1.82
CA LEU A 99 15.42 11.17 1.18
C LEU A 99 16.57 11.27 2.18
N ASP A 100 17.25 10.16 2.41
CA ASP A 100 18.56 10.10 3.06
C ASP A 100 19.64 9.97 1.98
N PRO A 101 20.63 10.88 1.91
CA PRO A 101 21.72 10.80 0.93
C PRO A 101 22.57 9.53 1.00
N VAL A 102 22.58 8.85 2.15
CA VAL A 102 23.37 7.64 2.40
C VAL A 102 22.51 6.38 2.33
N ARG A 103 21.30 6.42 2.90
CA ARG A 103 20.42 5.26 3.08
C ARG A 103 19.33 5.15 2.00
N GLY A 104 19.19 6.15 1.15
CA GLY A 104 18.20 6.20 0.08
C GLY A 104 16.86 6.77 0.52
N ALA A 105 15.82 6.53 -0.29
CA ALA A 105 14.51 7.15 -0.11
C ALA A 105 13.50 6.25 0.61
N LEU A 106 12.63 6.87 1.42
CA LEU A 106 11.40 6.31 2.00
C LEU A 106 10.20 7.14 1.56
N GLY A 107 8.99 6.67 1.78
CA GLY A 107 7.78 7.41 1.42
C GLY A 107 6.58 6.51 1.27
N TYR A 108 5.69 6.50 2.27
CA TYR A 108 4.50 5.65 2.27
C TYR A 108 3.25 6.48 2.59
N GLY A 109 2.26 6.49 1.70
CA GLY A 109 0.92 6.98 2.06
C GLY A 109 0.35 6.17 3.21
N VAL A 110 0.22 4.86 2.97
CA VAL A 110 -0.08 3.87 4.00
C VAL A 110 0.93 2.74 3.94
N VAL A 111 1.43 2.28 5.07
CA VAL A 111 2.23 1.04 5.16
C VAL A 111 1.61 0.08 6.15
N VAL A 112 1.45 -1.18 5.74
CA VAL A 112 0.84 -2.25 6.56
C VAL A 112 1.89 -3.30 6.89
N TYR A 113 2.21 -3.44 8.17
CA TYR A 113 3.03 -4.50 8.72
C TYR A 113 2.18 -5.49 9.50
N GLY A 114 2.43 -6.79 9.29
CA GLY A 114 1.88 -7.84 10.14
C GLY A 114 2.77 -8.12 11.36
N SER A 115 2.48 -9.22 12.05
CA SER A 115 3.21 -9.70 13.24
C SER A 115 4.31 -10.73 12.94
N GLY A 116 4.67 -10.95 11.67
CA GLY A 116 5.59 -12.00 11.24
C GLY A 116 4.98 -13.40 11.18
N THR A 117 3.67 -13.52 11.40
CA THR A 117 2.92 -14.76 11.21
C THR A 117 2.59 -14.99 9.73
N TRP A 118 2.27 -16.24 9.35
CA TRP A 118 1.94 -16.61 7.97
C TRP A 118 0.60 -17.36 7.83
N PRO A 119 -0.53 -16.71 8.18
CA PRO A 119 -1.83 -17.38 8.20
C PRO A 119 -2.37 -17.73 6.81
N PRO A 120 -3.28 -18.73 6.66
CA PRO A 120 -3.85 -19.13 5.36
C PRO A 120 -4.56 -18.01 4.60
N LEU A 121 -4.51 -17.98 3.27
CA LEU A 121 -5.21 -16.97 2.46
C LEU A 121 -6.71 -16.87 2.80
N ARG A 122 -7.21 -15.63 2.89
CA ARG A 122 -8.61 -15.28 3.15
C ARG A 122 -9.02 -14.05 2.32
N LEU A 123 -9.01 -14.21 0.99
CA LEU A 123 -9.42 -13.18 0.04
C LEU A 123 -10.94 -12.93 0.12
N GLY A 124 -11.37 -11.71 -0.14
CA GLY A 124 -12.80 -11.34 -0.18
C GLY A 124 -13.46 -11.28 1.20
N THR A 125 -12.68 -11.13 2.27
CA THR A 125 -13.19 -11.11 3.65
C THR A 125 -12.93 -9.79 4.35
N ALA A 126 -13.65 -9.54 5.44
CA ALA A 126 -13.46 -8.35 6.30
C ALA A 126 -12.13 -8.37 7.09
N GLN A 127 -11.36 -9.46 7.08
CA GLN A 127 -10.15 -9.63 7.88
C GLN A 127 -8.90 -9.07 7.17
N SER A 128 -8.96 -7.78 6.85
CA SER A 128 -7.88 -7.02 6.22
C SER A 128 -7.93 -5.55 6.64
N VAL A 129 -6.82 -4.83 6.44
CA VAL A 129 -6.85 -3.38 6.39
C VAL A 129 -7.38 -2.94 5.03
N PHE A 130 -8.50 -2.22 5.00
CA PHE A 130 -9.05 -1.64 3.76
C PHE A 130 -8.55 -0.21 3.57
N ILE A 131 -8.07 0.08 2.37
CA ILE A 131 -7.64 1.40 1.92
C ILE A 131 -8.43 1.69 0.65
N GLU A 132 -9.47 2.52 0.75
CA GLU A 132 -10.42 2.73 -0.34
C GLU A 132 -10.81 4.19 -0.58
N ASP A 133 -11.09 4.59 -1.82
CA ASP A 133 -11.53 5.95 -2.16
C ASP A 133 -10.60 7.06 -1.63
N ASN A 134 -9.29 6.81 -1.57
CA ASN A 134 -8.31 7.83 -1.18
C ASN A 134 -7.59 8.37 -2.42
N THR A 135 -7.04 9.58 -2.28
CA THR A 135 -6.19 10.22 -3.29
C THR A 135 -4.75 10.30 -2.79
N PHE A 136 -3.81 9.83 -3.59
CA PHE A 136 -2.38 9.84 -3.30
C PHE A 136 -1.66 10.67 -4.37
N THR A 137 -1.01 11.77 -3.98
CA THR A 137 -0.36 12.70 -4.91
C THR A 137 1.12 12.82 -4.58
N ARG A 138 2.01 12.56 -5.54
CA ARG A 138 3.47 12.70 -5.36
C ARG A 138 4.06 11.89 -4.20
N ASN A 139 3.49 10.71 -3.96
CA ASN A 139 3.99 9.75 -2.97
C ASN A 139 4.98 8.78 -3.63
N ARG A 140 5.99 8.32 -2.90
CA ARG A 140 6.88 7.25 -3.39
C ARG A 140 6.13 5.93 -3.54
N HIS A 141 5.55 5.43 -2.46
CA HIS A 141 4.50 4.43 -2.52
C HIS A 141 3.20 5.04 -1.99
N ALA A 142 2.09 4.84 -2.70
CA ALA A 142 0.76 5.08 -2.16
C ALA A 142 0.46 4.08 -1.05
N VAL A 143 0.75 2.80 -1.31
CA VAL A 143 0.72 1.73 -0.30
C VAL A 143 1.94 0.82 -0.41
N ALA A 144 2.46 0.42 0.73
CA ALA A 144 3.48 -0.63 0.87
C ALA A 144 3.09 -1.61 1.99
N SER A 145 3.70 -2.79 2.01
CA SER A 145 3.46 -3.74 3.11
C SER A 145 4.60 -4.73 3.32
N ASN A 146 4.66 -5.36 4.50
CA ASN A 146 5.60 -6.44 4.81
C ASN A 146 5.17 -7.26 6.07
N ASN A 147 6.00 -8.20 6.52
CA ASN A 147 5.91 -8.88 7.82
C ASN A 147 4.61 -9.65 8.11
N GLY A 148 4.05 -10.33 7.12
CA GLY A 148 2.82 -11.12 7.22
C GLY A 148 1.54 -10.31 6.99
N SER A 149 1.66 -9.08 6.48
CA SER A 149 0.56 -8.14 6.26
C SER A 149 -0.60 -8.67 5.42
N ARG A 150 -1.79 -8.11 5.67
CA ARG A 150 -2.99 -8.28 4.83
C ARG A 150 -3.67 -6.96 4.58
N TYR A 151 -3.87 -6.60 3.32
CA TYR A 151 -4.58 -5.38 2.97
C TYR A 151 -5.42 -5.52 1.70
N VAL A 152 -6.40 -4.63 1.58
CA VAL A 152 -7.19 -4.40 0.37
C VAL A 152 -6.98 -2.95 -0.02
N PHE A 153 -6.45 -2.71 -1.22
CA PHE A 153 -6.26 -1.39 -1.80
C PHE A 153 -7.17 -1.25 -3.01
N ARG A 154 -8.28 -0.53 -2.88
CA ARG A 154 -9.32 -0.48 -3.91
C ARG A 154 -9.88 0.89 -4.19
N PHE A 155 -10.24 1.15 -5.45
CA PHE A 155 -10.92 2.41 -5.84
C PHE A 155 -10.16 3.69 -5.43
N ASN A 156 -8.83 3.60 -5.27
CA ASN A 156 -8.00 4.77 -4.99
C ASN A 156 -7.51 5.43 -6.28
N THR A 157 -7.16 6.72 -6.17
CA THR A 157 -6.55 7.50 -7.24
C THR A 157 -5.12 7.86 -6.87
N ILE A 158 -4.16 7.48 -7.71
CA ILE A 158 -2.74 7.80 -7.54
C ILE A 158 -2.33 8.75 -8.66
N ILE A 159 -1.77 9.90 -8.29
CA ILE A 159 -1.39 10.99 -9.18
C ILE A 159 0.10 11.26 -9.01
N ASP A 160 0.85 11.19 -10.11
CA ASP A 160 2.27 11.55 -10.18
C ASP A 160 3.13 10.91 -9.09
N ASN A 161 3.11 9.57 -8.96
CA ASN A 161 3.95 8.88 -7.98
C ASN A 161 5.43 9.24 -8.16
N ARG A 162 6.23 9.25 -7.08
CA ARG A 162 7.66 9.62 -7.16
C ARG A 162 8.47 8.58 -7.91
N GLU A 163 9.64 9.00 -8.36
CA GLU A 163 10.64 8.18 -9.04
C GLU A 163 11.13 6.99 -8.20
N ASN A 164 11.69 5.99 -8.89
CA ASN A 164 12.41 4.85 -8.29
C ASN A 164 11.61 3.99 -7.31
N ALA A 165 10.29 3.96 -7.45
CA ALA A 165 9.40 3.10 -6.67
C ALA A 165 8.13 2.73 -7.46
N ALA A 166 7.53 1.61 -7.08
CA ALA A 166 6.20 1.25 -7.54
C ALA A 166 5.14 2.05 -6.77
N ALA A 167 4.08 2.48 -7.45
CA ALA A 167 2.99 3.20 -6.79
C ALA A 167 2.30 2.33 -5.71
N ILE A 168 2.12 1.04 -5.99
CA ILE A 168 1.54 0.05 -5.09
C ILE A 168 2.53 -1.09 -4.94
N ASP A 169 2.89 -1.42 -3.70
CA ASP A 169 3.97 -2.36 -3.42
C ASP A 169 3.58 -3.36 -2.33
N ALA A 170 4.10 -4.58 -2.48
CA ALA A 170 3.98 -5.64 -1.49
C ALA A 170 5.36 -6.29 -1.38
N HIS A 171 6.14 -5.91 -0.36
CA HIS A 171 7.47 -6.47 -0.19
C HIS A 171 7.39 -7.99 0.03
N GLY A 172 8.38 -8.73 -0.46
CA GLY A 172 8.62 -10.11 -0.06
C GLY A 172 9.49 -10.21 1.19
N ARG A 173 10.07 -11.39 1.42
CA ARG A 173 10.91 -11.67 2.58
C ARG A 173 12.21 -10.86 2.53
N GLY A 174 12.19 -9.68 3.16
CA GLY A 174 13.35 -8.81 3.34
C GLY A 174 13.99 -9.01 4.70
N VAL A 175 14.21 -7.92 5.44
CA VAL A 175 14.78 -7.96 6.81
C VAL A 175 13.79 -8.48 7.87
N TRP A 176 12.48 -8.38 7.61
CA TRP A 176 11.43 -8.83 8.51
C TRP A 176 11.25 -10.35 8.50
N PRO A 177 10.78 -11.00 9.58
CA PRO A 177 10.55 -12.45 9.65
C PRO A 177 9.76 -13.05 8.49
N ARG A 178 8.86 -12.27 7.88
CA ARG A 178 8.04 -12.64 6.72
C ARG A 178 7.94 -11.49 5.70
N GLY A 179 7.63 -11.82 4.45
CA GLY A 179 7.15 -10.89 3.42
C GLY A 179 5.71 -10.47 3.63
N SER A 180 5.08 -9.84 2.64
CA SER A 180 3.63 -9.57 2.65
C SER A 180 2.86 -10.87 2.51
N ARG A 181 1.78 -11.08 3.28
CA ARG A 181 1.03 -12.35 3.20
C ARG A 181 -0.05 -12.33 2.12
N GLN A 182 -0.87 -11.28 2.13
CA GLN A 182 -2.03 -11.15 1.27
C GLN A 182 -2.24 -9.71 0.82
N TYR A 183 -2.64 -9.54 -0.43
CA TYR A 183 -3.13 -8.27 -0.95
C TYR A 183 -4.30 -8.47 -1.91
N GLU A 184 -5.24 -7.53 -1.90
CA GLU A 184 -6.24 -7.40 -2.96
C GLU A 184 -6.15 -5.98 -3.52
N ILE A 185 -5.74 -5.85 -4.78
CA ILE A 185 -5.47 -4.56 -5.41
C ILE A 185 -6.40 -4.42 -6.61
N TYR A 186 -7.45 -3.61 -6.50
CA TYR A 186 -8.41 -3.52 -7.60
C TYR A 186 -9.16 -2.21 -7.76
N GLY A 187 -9.56 -1.91 -9.00
CA GLY A 187 -10.33 -0.70 -9.28
C GLY A 187 -9.57 0.60 -9.06
N ASN A 188 -8.23 0.57 -8.91
CA ASN A 188 -7.43 1.76 -8.69
C ASN A 188 -7.03 2.41 -10.02
N THR A 189 -6.71 3.70 -9.96
CA THR A 189 -6.10 4.43 -11.07
C THR A 189 -4.70 4.91 -10.70
N VAL A 190 -3.75 4.74 -11.62
CA VAL A 190 -2.39 5.29 -11.52
C VAL A 190 -2.16 6.18 -12.72
N ASP A 191 -2.11 7.49 -12.47
CA ASP A 191 -1.97 8.51 -13.50
C ASP A 191 -0.74 9.36 -13.26
N ASN A 192 0.26 9.17 -14.11
CA ASN A 192 1.48 9.96 -14.08
C ASN A 192 1.56 10.87 -15.32
N ALA A 193 1.94 12.12 -15.11
CA ALA A 193 2.22 13.10 -16.15
C ALA A 193 3.60 12.88 -16.81
N VAL A 194 4.51 12.19 -16.11
CA VAL A 194 5.86 11.83 -16.59
C VAL A 194 6.16 10.35 -16.36
N PRO A 195 7.10 9.73 -17.10
CA PRO A 195 7.44 8.32 -16.91
C PRO A 195 7.84 7.99 -15.46
N ARG A 196 7.17 7.01 -14.85
CA ARG A 196 7.44 6.47 -13.50
C ARG A 196 7.59 4.95 -13.54
N TYR A 197 8.31 4.42 -12.55
CA TYR A 197 8.87 3.06 -12.61
C TYR A 197 7.82 1.96 -12.75
N ALA A 198 6.88 1.82 -11.79
CA ALA A 198 5.91 0.74 -11.83
C ALA A 198 4.56 1.15 -11.20
N GLY A 199 3.48 0.56 -11.70
CA GLY A 199 2.14 0.73 -11.15
C GLY A 199 1.96 -0.14 -9.91
N VAL A 200 2.05 -1.45 -10.10
CA VAL A 200 1.96 -2.46 -9.03
C VAL A 200 3.19 -3.36 -9.09
N ALA A 201 3.90 -3.54 -7.98
CA ALA A 201 5.08 -4.40 -7.94
C ALA A 201 5.09 -5.35 -6.73
N PRO A 202 4.36 -6.47 -6.75
CA PRO A 202 4.47 -7.46 -5.69
C PRO A 202 5.83 -8.15 -5.78
N ARG A 203 6.51 -8.21 -4.64
CA ARG A 203 7.83 -8.82 -4.47
C ARG A 203 7.78 -10.07 -3.61
N GLY A 204 6.57 -10.57 -3.37
CA GLY A 204 6.25 -11.74 -2.56
C GLY A 204 4.77 -11.74 -2.22
N GLY A 205 4.34 -12.75 -1.47
CA GLY A 205 2.95 -12.93 -1.06
C GLY A 205 2.01 -13.32 -2.19
N ASP A 206 0.75 -13.53 -1.83
CA ASP A 206 -0.28 -14.01 -2.74
C ASP A 206 -1.47 -13.04 -2.74
N GLY A 207 -2.35 -13.11 -3.75
CA GLY A 207 -3.43 -12.15 -3.82
C GLY A 207 -4.18 -12.10 -5.14
N VAL A 208 -4.86 -10.98 -5.32
CA VAL A 208 -5.54 -10.63 -6.56
C VAL A 208 -5.17 -9.22 -6.99
N ILE A 209 -4.99 -9.01 -8.29
CA ILE A 209 -4.77 -7.69 -8.88
C ILE A 209 -5.66 -7.57 -10.11
N PHE A 210 -6.72 -6.76 -10.05
CA PHE A 210 -7.67 -6.70 -11.15
C PHE A 210 -8.35 -5.35 -11.36
N SER A 211 -8.84 -5.11 -12.56
CA SER A 211 -9.61 -3.89 -12.87
C SER A 211 -8.91 -2.57 -12.50
N ASN A 212 -7.58 -2.56 -12.44
CA ASN A 212 -6.81 -1.32 -12.27
C ASN A 212 -6.55 -0.68 -13.63
N ARG A 213 -6.39 0.65 -13.64
CA ARG A 213 -6.05 1.43 -14.85
C ARG A 213 -4.72 2.17 -14.64
N PHE A 214 -3.76 1.92 -15.52
CA PHE A 214 -2.46 2.60 -15.54
C PHE A 214 -2.40 3.61 -16.68
N SER A 215 -1.72 4.75 -16.53
CA SER A 215 -1.45 5.66 -17.65
C SER A 215 -0.25 5.17 -18.48
N PHE A 216 -0.08 5.69 -19.70
CA PHE A 216 1.06 5.33 -20.56
C PHE A 216 2.44 5.70 -19.98
N ASN A 217 2.45 6.55 -18.96
CA ASN A 217 3.65 6.96 -18.25
C ASN A 217 3.99 6.03 -17.07
N VAL A 218 3.30 4.90 -16.93
CA VAL A 218 3.73 3.80 -16.06
C VAL A 218 4.62 2.87 -16.88
N THR A 219 5.92 2.83 -16.58
CA THR A 219 6.87 2.03 -17.37
C THR A 219 6.61 0.53 -17.23
N ASN A 220 6.26 0.07 -16.03
CA ASN A 220 5.88 -1.32 -15.76
C ASN A 220 4.52 -1.35 -15.07
N ASP A 221 3.44 -1.65 -15.82
CA ASP A 221 2.09 -1.65 -15.26
C ASP A 221 1.99 -2.60 -14.05
N LEU A 222 2.40 -3.86 -14.25
CA LEU A 222 2.57 -4.86 -13.20
C LEU A 222 3.96 -5.49 -13.29
N LEU A 223 4.81 -5.30 -12.28
CA LEU A 223 6.15 -5.88 -12.21
C LEU A 223 6.19 -6.98 -11.14
N LEU A 224 6.32 -8.24 -11.55
CA LEU A 224 6.45 -9.36 -10.62
C LEU A 224 7.93 -9.69 -10.40
N THR A 225 8.30 -9.84 -9.12
CA THR A 225 9.66 -10.21 -8.71
C THR A 225 9.64 -10.86 -7.33
N ASN A 226 10.83 -11.13 -6.78
CA ASN A 226 11.01 -11.49 -5.39
C ASN A 226 11.90 -10.47 -4.66
N GLU A 227 11.68 -10.29 -3.36
CA GLU A 227 12.50 -9.43 -2.51
C GLU A 227 13.96 -9.93 -2.52
N GLY A 228 14.90 -9.03 -2.84
CA GLY A 228 16.31 -9.41 -3.01
C GLY A 228 16.63 -10.10 -4.34
N GLY A 229 15.64 -10.27 -5.23
CA GLY A 229 15.79 -10.88 -6.55
C GLY A 229 15.51 -12.38 -6.58
N CYS A 230 15.47 -12.93 -7.79
CA CYS A 230 15.13 -14.34 -8.04
C CYS A 230 16.39 -15.21 -8.14
N VAL A 231 17.06 -15.41 -7.00
CA VAL A 231 18.31 -16.18 -6.90
C VAL A 231 18.19 -17.22 -5.80
N GLY A 232 18.48 -18.49 -6.12
CA GLY A 232 18.47 -19.58 -5.15
C GLY A 232 17.66 -20.78 -5.62
N LEU A 233 17.09 -21.53 -4.67
CA LEU A 233 16.23 -22.67 -4.95
C LEU A 233 14.77 -22.25 -4.95
N TYR A 234 14.03 -22.71 -5.96
CA TYR A 234 12.58 -22.60 -5.97
C TYR A 234 11.96 -23.61 -4.98
N PRO A 235 10.91 -23.24 -4.23
CA PRO A 235 10.40 -21.88 -4.08
C PRO A 235 11.31 -21.04 -3.15
N LEU A 236 11.47 -19.76 -3.48
CA LEU A 236 12.09 -18.80 -2.58
C LEU A 236 11.15 -18.47 -1.39
N PRO A 237 11.70 -18.03 -0.24
CA PRO A 237 10.89 -17.66 0.92
C PRO A 237 9.83 -16.61 0.57
N ASP A 238 8.58 -16.87 0.98
CA ASP A 238 7.44 -15.96 0.84
C ASP A 238 7.18 -15.44 -0.59
N GLN A 239 7.71 -16.14 -1.60
CA GLN A 239 7.50 -15.79 -3.00
C GLN A 239 6.02 -15.88 -3.39
N ILE A 240 5.68 -15.22 -4.50
CA ILE A 240 4.38 -15.39 -5.15
C ILE A 240 4.17 -16.87 -5.52
N ARG A 241 3.02 -17.43 -5.13
CA ARG A 241 2.61 -18.81 -5.50
C ARG A 241 1.13 -18.93 -5.88
N SER A 242 0.32 -17.94 -5.56
CA SER A 242 -1.12 -17.93 -5.80
C SER A 242 -1.63 -16.51 -6.07
N LEU A 243 -1.10 -15.87 -7.12
CA LEU A 243 -1.52 -14.55 -7.56
C LEU A 243 -2.47 -14.62 -8.76
N TYR A 244 -3.62 -13.97 -8.70
CA TYR A 244 -4.57 -13.93 -9.81
C TYR A 244 -4.66 -12.50 -10.38
N ILE A 245 -4.52 -12.36 -11.70
CA ILE A 245 -4.44 -11.07 -12.38
C ILE A 245 -5.42 -11.05 -13.56
N TRP A 246 -6.37 -10.12 -13.58
CA TRP A 246 -7.31 -10.02 -14.71
C TRP A 246 -7.85 -8.60 -14.90
N ASN A 247 -8.33 -8.27 -16.10
CA ASN A 247 -9.03 -7.01 -16.42
C ASN A 247 -8.29 -5.71 -16.05
N ASN A 248 -6.97 -5.73 -15.83
CA ASN A 248 -6.19 -4.50 -15.70
C ASN A 248 -5.96 -3.89 -17.09
N THR A 249 -6.01 -2.57 -17.19
CA THR A 249 -5.97 -1.86 -18.46
C THR A 249 -5.01 -0.67 -18.47
N VAL A 250 -4.60 -0.26 -19.66
CA VAL A 250 -3.95 1.03 -19.96
C VAL A 250 -4.93 1.94 -20.72
N PRO A 251 -4.60 3.20 -21.07
CA PRO A 251 -5.53 4.03 -21.83
C PRO A 251 -5.90 3.35 -23.17
N ASN A 252 -7.10 3.64 -23.67
CA ASN A 252 -7.76 2.94 -24.79
C ASN A 252 -8.26 1.52 -24.48
N GLY A 253 -8.16 1.06 -23.23
CA GLY A 253 -8.76 -0.21 -22.79
C GLY A 253 -7.95 -1.45 -23.13
N ALA A 254 -6.73 -1.30 -23.66
CA ALA A 254 -5.81 -2.41 -23.87
C ALA A 254 -5.39 -3.02 -22.52
N SER A 255 -5.07 -4.32 -22.51
CA SER A 255 -4.64 -5.01 -21.29
C SER A 255 -3.32 -4.47 -20.77
N ALA A 256 -3.22 -4.31 -19.45
CA ALA A 256 -1.99 -3.92 -18.78
C ALA A 256 -0.92 -5.00 -18.94
N ARG A 257 0.34 -4.58 -19.10
CA ARG A 257 1.47 -5.46 -19.29
C ARG A 257 1.93 -6.06 -17.96
N ILE A 258 2.04 -7.38 -17.94
CA ILE A 258 2.70 -8.12 -16.86
C ILE A 258 4.16 -8.31 -17.24
N VAL A 259 5.05 -7.76 -16.42
CA VAL A 259 6.50 -7.82 -16.60
C VAL A 259 7.08 -8.67 -15.49
N LEU A 260 7.94 -9.62 -15.84
CA LEU A 260 8.79 -10.30 -14.86
C LEU A 260 10.11 -9.55 -14.77
N GLN A 261 10.62 -9.32 -13.56
CA GLN A 261 11.99 -8.84 -13.41
C GLN A 261 12.94 -9.89 -14.00
N ALA A 262 13.99 -9.42 -14.69
CA ALA A 262 14.99 -10.29 -15.30
C ALA A 262 15.55 -11.30 -14.28
N GLY A 263 15.55 -12.58 -14.64
CA GLY A 263 15.97 -13.69 -13.78
C GLY A 263 14.85 -14.34 -12.98
N CYS A 264 13.63 -13.79 -13.00
CA CYS A 264 12.47 -14.36 -12.31
C CYS A 264 11.65 -15.36 -13.13
N GLU A 265 11.99 -15.59 -14.40
CA GLU A 265 11.18 -16.37 -15.36
C GLU A 265 11.02 -17.85 -14.96
N THR A 266 11.99 -18.41 -14.22
CA THR A 266 11.93 -19.78 -13.70
C THR A 266 11.29 -19.85 -12.30
N PHE A 267 11.22 -18.73 -11.59
CA PHE A 267 10.69 -18.63 -10.23
C PHE A 267 9.23 -18.24 -10.18
N ILE A 268 8.77 -17.41 -11.11
CA ILE A 268 7.40 -16.90 -11.17
C ILE A 268 6.86 -17.23 -12.56
N GLN A 269 5.94 -18.20 -12.62
CA GLN A 269 5.42 -18.73 -13.87
C GLN A 269 3.90 -18.61 -13.95
N VAL A 270 3.43 -18.26 -15.16
CA VAL A 270 2.01 -18.28 -15.48
C VAL A 270 1.47 -19.70 -15.37
N ASN A 271 0.27 -19.85 -14.82
CA ASN A 271 -0.41 -21.11 -14.52
C ASN A 271 0.29 -22.00 -13.47
N ARG A 272 1.30 -21.49 -12.76
CA ARG A 272 1.92 -22.15 -11.61
C ARG A 272 1.90 -21.27 -10.37
N ASP A 273 2.44 -20.07 -10.48
CA ASP A 273 2.58 -19.11 -9.37
C ASP A 273 1.61 -17.93 -9.53
N PHE A 274 1.30 -17.55 -10.78
CA PHE A 274 0.26 -16.58 -11.07
C PHE A 274 -0.66 -17.03 -12.21
N PHE A 275 -1.89 -16.50 -12.23
CA PHE A 275 -2.96 -16.93 -13.12
C PHE A 275 -3.62 -15.71 -13.76
N LEU A 276 -4.03 -15.83 -15.02
CA LEU A 276 -4.63 -14.73 -15.79
C LEU A 276 -6.17 -14.74 -15.79
N THR A 277 -6.75 -15.45 -14.84
CA THR A 277 -8.20 -15.60 -14.68
C THR A 277 -8.60 -15.31 -13.24
N PRO A 278 -9.87 -14.99 -12.96
CA PRO A 278 -10.35 -14.88 -11.59
C PRO A 278 -10.24 -16.22 -10.85
N PRO A 279 -9.98 -16.21 -9.52
CA PRO A 279 -10.05 -17.43 -8.72
C PRO A 279 -11.49 -18.00 -8.72
N PRO A 280 -11.70 -19.32 -8.82
CA PRO A 280 -13.03 -19.93 -9.00
C PRO A 280 -14.11 -19.61 -7.95
N ALA A 281 -13.73 -19.12 -6.76
CA ALA A 281 -14.64 -18.80 -5.66
C ALA A 281 -14.39 -17.41 -5.06
N TYR A 282 -13.68 -16.54 -5.77
CA TYR A 282 -13.39 -15.20 -5.27
C TYR A 282 -14.52 -14.24 -5.58
N THR A 283 -15.03 -13.60 -4.53
CA THR A 283 -15.91 -12.44 -4.63
C THR A 283 -15.24 -11.30 -3.86
N PRO A 284 -15.04 -10.12 -4.47
CA PRO A 284 -14.53 -8.96 -3.75
C PRO A 284 -15.42 -8.66 -2.54
N PHE A 285 -14.80 -8.30 -1.42
CA PHE A 285 -15.57 -7.88 -0.25
C PHE A 285 -16.47 -6.67 -0.60
N ILE A 286 -17.63 -6.54 0.07
CA ILE A 286 -18.59 -5.47 -0.24
C ILE A 286 -17.93 -4.09 -0.20
N HIS A 287 -18.29 -3.24 -1.16
CA HIS A 287 -17.88 -1.84 -1.26
C HIS A 287 -19.13 -0.95 -1.40
N PRO A 288 -19.22 0.20 -0.69
CA PRO A 288 -18.33 0.69 0.37
C PRO A 288 -18.12 -0.30 1.52
N HIS A 289 -16.99 -0.20 2.23
CA HIS A 289 -16.78 -1.04 3.42
C HIS A 289 -17.87 -0.77 4.48
N PRO A 290 -18.46 -1.79 5.15
CA PRO A 290 -19.57 -1.59 6.09
C PRO A 290 -19.24 -0.70 7.29
N LEU A 291 -17.98 -0.59 7.69
CA LEU A 291 -17.55 0.35 8.75
C LEU A 291 -17.70 1.83 8.37
N ARG A 292 -18.05 2.16 7.11
CA ARG A 292 -18.27 3.55 6.69
C ARG A 292 -19.63 4.12 7.12
N GLY A 293 -20.58 3.29 7.54
CA GLY A 293 -21.92 3.70 7.99
C GLY A 293 -22.79 2.52 8.36
#